data_AF-A0A7J5EIT8-F1
#
_entry.id   AF-A0A7J5EIT8-F1
#
_cell.length_a   1.000
_cell.length_b   1.000
_cell.length_c   1.000
_cell.angle_alpha   90.00
_cell.angle_beta   90.00
_cell.angle_gamma   90.00
#
_symmetry.space_group_name_H-M   'P 1'
#
loop_
_entity.id
_entity.type
_entity.pdbx_description
1 polymer ?
#
loop_
_entity_poly.entity_id
_entity_poly.type
_entity_poly.pdbx_seq_one_letter_code
_entity_poly.pdbx_strand_id
1 'polypeptide(L)'
;AQRIGHGTTLEDDPRVLDLVLERGVTIEACPTSNVHTGVIAAVEDHPLPRWLARGVKACVNTDNTLFSDITAAEEHARARAIPGMTDALLARAITCGHEAAFTR
;
A
#
# COMPACT_ATOMS: atom_id res chain seq x y z
N ALA A 1 -8.49 -0.61 -14.65
CA ALA A 1 -7.77 0.55 -14.09
C ALA A 1 -6.28 0.25 -14.11
N GLN A 2 -5.40 1.27 -14.16
CA GLN A 2 -3.94 1.09 -14.08
C GLN A 2 -3.44 1.05 -12.62
N ARG A 3 -4.18 1.69 -11.71
CA ARG A 3 -3.94 1.67 -10.26
C ARG A 3 -5.27 1.55 -9.51
N ILE A 4 -5.23 1.08 -8.27
CA ILE A 4 -6.38 0.97 -7.36
C ILE A 4 -5.99 1.52 -5.99
N GLY A 5 -6.81 2.43 -5.46
CA GLY A 5 -6.65 3.01 -4.12
C GLY A 5 -6.99 2.02 -3.01
N HIS A 6 -6.21 2.05 -1.93
CA HIS A 6 -6.33 1.24 -0.72
C HIS A 6 -6.15 -0.26 -0.95
N GLY A 7 -7.16 -0.92 -1.51
CA GLY A 7 -7.11 -2.36 -1.82
C GLY A 7 -6.99 -3.29 -0.60
N THR A 8 -7.38 -2.87 0.60
CA THR A 8 -7.23 -3.67 1.85
C THR A 8 -7.89 -5.04 1.79
N THR A 9 -8.95 -5.19 1.00
CA THR A 9 -9.68 -6.46 0.76
C THR A 9 -9.14 -7.26 -0.42
N LEU A 10 -7.99 -6.88 -1.01
CA LEU A 10 -7.40 -7.52 -2.20
C LEU A 10 -7.24 -9.04 -2.04
N GLU A 11 -6.93 -9.49 -0.84
CA GLU A 11 -6.65 -10.91 -0.55
C GLU A 11 -7.90 -11.71 -0.14
N ASP A 12 -9.08 -11.07 -0.04
CA ASP A 12 -10.33 -11.73 0.35
C ASP A 12 -10.83 -12.71 -0.73
N ASP A 13 -10.50 -12.44 -2.00
CA ASP A 13 -10.75 -13.33 -3.13
C ASP A 13 -9.43 -13.61 -3.90
N PRO A 14 -8.91 -14.85 -3.86
CA PRO A 14 -7.69 -15.22 -4.58
C PRO A 14 -7.72 -14.88 -6.08
N ARG A 15 -8.89 -14.91 -6.72
CA ARG A 15 -9.02 -14.59 -8.15
C ARG A 15 -8.78 -13.11 -8.42
N VAL A 16 -9.10 -12.24 -7.47
CA VAL A 16 -8.84 -10.80 -7.57
C VAL A 16 -7.35 -10.54 -7.42
N LEU A 17 -6.70 -11.19 -6.46
CA LEU A 17 -5.25 -11.14 -6.31
C LEU A 17 -4.53 -11.61 -7.59
N ASP A 18 -4.93 -12.76 -8.15
CA ASP A 18 -4.36 -13.29 -9.40
C ASP A 18 -4.54 -12.31 -10.55
N LEU A 19 -5.72 -11.69 -10.67
CA LEU A 19 -5.98 -10.70 -11.71
C LEU A 19 -5.12 -9.43 -11.54
N VAL A 20 -4.92 -8.96 -10.31
CA VAL A 20 -4.05 -7.80 -10.03
C VAL A 20 -2.60 -8.10 -10.41
N LEU A 21 -2.12 -9.31 -10.10
CA LEU A 21 -0.79 -9.77 -10.47
C LEU A 21 -0.63 -9.90 -11.99
N GLU A 22 -1.57 -10.57 -12.67
CA GLU A 22 -1.57 -10.75 -14.13
C GLU A 22 -1.55 -9.41 -14.87
N ARG A 23 -2.38 -8.47 -14.40
CA ARG A 23 -2.54 -7.15 -15.05
C ARG A 23 -1.48 -6.14 -14.61
N GLY A 24 -0.66 -6.46 -13.60
CA GLY A 24 0.33 -5.55 -13.05
C GLY A 24 -0.27 -4.26 -12.50
N VAL A 25 -1.48 -4.32 -11.95
CA VAL A 25 -2.18 -3.16 -11.37
C VAL A 25 -1.44 -2.74 -10.09
N THR A 26 -1.13 -1.45 -9.96
CA THR A 26 -0.49 -0.94 -8.73
C THR A 26 -1.52 -0.59 -7.66
N ILE A 27 -1.30 -1.04 -6.44
CA ILE A 27 -2.14 -0.75 -5.28
C ILE A 27 -1.56 0.41 -4.46
N GLU A 28 -2.36 1.43 -4.20
CA GLU A 28 -1.95 2.62 -3.42
C GLU A 28 -2.33 2.39 -1.94
N ALA A 29 -1.38 1.96 -1.12
CA ALA A 29 -1.62 1.64 0.29
C ALA A 29 -1.57 2.91 1.15
N CYS A 30 -2.59 3.10 1.99
CA CYS A 30 -2.75 4.27 2.86
C CYS A 30 -2.92 3.87 4.34
N PRO A 31 -1.88 3.33 5.01
CA PRO A 31 -2.01 2.76 6.35
C PRO A 31 -2.73 3.64 7.39
N THR A 32 -2.31 4.89 7.55
CA THR A 32 -2.94 5.81 8.53
C THR A 32 -4.41 6.09 8.19
N SER A 33 -4.72 6.32 6.91
CA SER A 33 -6.10 6.53 6.46
C SER A 33 -6.99 5.29 6.67
N ASN A 34 -6.43 4.09 6.47
CA ASN A 34 -7.15 2.84 6.67
C ASN A 34 -7.53 2.61 8.15
N VAL A 35 -6.71 3.12 9.09
CA VAL A 35 -7.08 3.16 10.52
C VAL A 35 -8.20 4.17 10.77
N HIS A 36 -8.05 5.39 10.23
CA HIS A 36 -9.03 6.47 10.40
C HIS A 36 -10.42 6.15 9.85
N THR A 37 -10.48 5.37 8.77
CA THR A 37 -11.73 4.91 8.16
C THR A 37 -12.30 3.66 8.84
N GLY A 38 -11.58 3.08 9.81
CA GLY A 38 -12.00 1.88 10.55
C GLY A 38 -11.89 0.59 9.75
N VAL A 39 -11.21 0.60 8.60
CA VAL A 39 -11.02 -0.57 7.74
C VAL A 39 -10.01 -1.55 8.36
N ILE A 40 -9.03 -1.03 9.11
CA ILE A 40 -8.10 -1.79 9.95
C ILE A 40 -8.05 -1.17 11.35
N ALA A 41 -7.69 -1.95 12.37
CA ALA A 41 -7.68 -1.47 13.76
C ALA A 41 -6.41 -0.67 14.10
N ALA A 42 -5.26 -1.10 13.57
CA ALA A 42 -3.98 -0.42 13.74
C ALA A 42 -3.14 -0.46 12.46
N VAL A 43 -2.10 0.37 12.37
CA VAL A 43 -1.19 0.42 11.20
C VAL A 43 -0.50 -0.93 11.01
N GLU A 44 -0.15 -1.59 12.10
CA GLU A 44 0.53 -2.88 12.15
C GLU A 44 -0.31 -4.01 11.53
N ASP A 45 -1.63 -3.83 11.43
CA ASP A 45 -2.53 -4.80 10.80
C ASP A 45 -2.55 -4.67 9.26
N HIS A 46 -1.89 -3.65 8.70
CA HIS A 46 -1.97 -3.39 7.27
C HIS A 46 -1.29 -4.50 6.44
N PRO A 47 -1.95 -5.08 5.43
CA PRO A 47 -1.44 -6.23 4.66
C PRO A 47 -0.31 -5.89 3.67
N LEU A 48 0.25 -4.67 3.71
CA LEU A 48 1.18 -4.17 2.69
C LEU A 48 2.44 -5.04 2.54
N PRO A 49 3.12 -5.49 3.62
CA PRO A 49 4.28 -6.37 3.48
C PRO A 49 3.93 -7.69 2.79
N ARG A 50 2.73 -8.24 3.04
CA ARG A 50 2.27 -9.49 2.43
C ARG A 50 2.02 -9.33 0.94
N TRP A 51 1.38 -8.24 0.53
CA TRP A 51 1.22 -7.90 -0.89
C TRP A 51 2.58 -7.81 -1.58
N LEU A 52 3.52 -7.09 -0.97
CA LEU A 52 4.84 -6.93 -1.54
C LEU A 52 5.56 -8.29 -1.62
N ALA A 53 5.55 -9.09 -0.56
CA ALA A 53 6.15 -10.42 -0.59
C ALA A 53 5.59 -11.34 -1.70
N ARG A 54 4.31 -11.19 -2.05
CA ARG A 54 3.62 -11.93 -3.12
C ARG A 54 3.83 -11.36 -4.53
N GLY A 55 4.60 -10.29 -4.67
CA GLY A 55 4.89 -9.68 -5.98
C GLY A 55 3.86 -8.66 -6.45
N VAL A 56 2.87 -8.30 -5.61
CA VAL A 56 1.96 -7.19 -5.92
C VAL A 56 2.76 -5.89 -6.01
N LYS A 57 2.50 -5.10 -7.05
CA LYS A 57 3.00 -3.74 -7.16
C LYS A 57 2.20 -2.86 -6.20
N ALA A 58 2.85 -2.27 -5.21
CA ALA A 58 2.18 -1.41 -4.24
C ALA A 58 3.07 -0.25 -3.84
N CYS A 59 2.47 0.90 -3.53
CA CYS A 59 3.16 2.09 -3.01
C CYS A 59 2.51 2.56 -1.71
N VAL A 60 3.20 3.45 -0.98
CA VAL A 60 2.73 4.02 0.30
C VAL A 60 2.31 5.46 0.07
N ASN A 61 1.13 5.83 0.57
CA ASN A 61 0.49 7.12 0.36
C ASN A 61 -0.14 7.64 1.65
N THR A 62 -0.17 8.96 1.83
CA THR A 62 -0.81 9.61 2.99
C THR A 62 -2.33 9.74 2.85
N ASP A 63 -2.86 9.56 1.63
CA ASP A 63 -4.25 9.81 1.23
C ASP A 63 -4.72 11.25 1.48
N ASN A 64 -5.03 11.60 2.74
CA ASN A 64 -5.47 12.92 3.15
C ASN A 64 -4.59 13.46 4.28
N THR A 65 -3.71 14.40 3.95
CA THR A 65 -2.78 15.00 4.92
C THR A 65 -3.45 15.93 5.93
N LEU A 66 -4.60 16.55 5.60
CA LEU A 66 -5.33 17.41 6.53
C LEU A 66 -6.02 16.60 7.62
N PHE A 67 -6.67 15.50 7.24
CA PHE A 67 -7.36 14.65 8.21
C PHE A 67 -6.38 13.79 9.00
N SER A 68 -5.35 13.27 8.33
CA SER A 68 -4.44 12.31 8.95
C SER A 68 -3.27 12.94 9.69
N ASP A 69 -3.08 14.26 9.56
CA ASP A 69 -1.97 15.04 10.15
C ASP A 69 -0.62 14.32 10.04
N ILE A 70 -0.29 13.91 8.80
CA ILE A 70 0.89 13.11 8.53
C ILE A 70 1.54 13.48 7.19
N THR A 71 2.87 13.46 7.18
CA THR A 71 3.70 13.64 5.98
C THR A 71 4.03 12.29 5.31
N ALA A 72 4.46 12.34 4.04
CA ALA A 72 4.89 11.12 3.33
C ALA A 72 6.06 10.41 4.04
N ALA A 73 7.00 11.16 4.62
CA ALA A 73 8.13 10.58 5.36
C ALA A 73 7.66 9.82 6.62
N GLU A 74 6.72 10.39 7.36
CA GLU A 74 6.12 9.73 8.53
C GLU A 74 5.27 8.52 8.14
N GLU A 75 4.53 8.58 7.03
CA GLU A 75 3.77 7.42 6.53
C GLU A 75 4.70 6.28 6.11
N HIS A 76 5.84 6.57 5.48
CA HIS A 76 6.88 5.57 5.21
C HIS A 76 7.47 5.00 6.50
N ALA A 77 7.69 5.82 7.53
CA ALA A 77 8.17 5.35 8.83
C ALA A 77 7.15 4.43 9.52
N ARG A 78 5.85 4.76 9.43
CA ARG A 78 4.75 3.89 9.89
C ARG A 78 4.69 2.59 9.09
N ALA A 79 4.80 2.65 7.77
CA ALA A 79 4.84 1.48 6.91
C ALA A 79 6.03 0.56 7.25
N ARG A 80 7.18 1.12 7.62
CA ARG A 80 8.36 0.38 8.09
C ARG A 80 8.10 -0.39 9.38
N ALA A 81 7.21 0.08 10.24
CA ALA A 81 6.88 -0.57 11.51
C ALA A 81 5.91 -1.75 11.36
N ILE A 82 5.29 -1.93 10.18
CA ILE A 82 4.36 -3.04 9.94
C ILE A 82 5.12 -4.37 10.03
N PRO A 83 4.62 -5.36 10.79
CA PRO A 83 5.20 -6.70 10.88
C PRO A 83 5.45 -7.33 9.50
N GLY A 84 6.68 -7.82 9.29
CA GLY A 84 7.10 -8.42 8.02
C GLY A 84 7.56 -7.41 6.97
N MET A 85 7.46 -6.10 7.23
CA MET A 85 8.11 -5.10 6.38
C MET A 85 9.63 -5.19 6.56
N THR A 86 10.34 -5.19 5.43
CA THR A 86 11.81 -5.08 5.42
C THR A 86 12.21 -3.85 4.63
N ASP A 87 13.45 -3.39 4.81
CA ASP A 87 14.00 -2.25 4.07
C ASP A 87 13.95 -2.47 2.56
N ALA A 88 14.14 -3.71 2.11
CA ALA A 88 14.03 -4.08 0.71
C ALA A 88 12.59 -3.95 0.19
N LEU A 89 11.59 -4.38 0.98
CA LEU A 89 10.18 -4.25 0.61
C LEU A 89 9.73 -2.78 0.62
N LEU A 90 10.15 -2.00 1.61
CA LEU A 90 9.86 -0.56 1.67
C LEU A 90 10.50 0.19 0.50
N ALA A 91 11.77 -0.10 0.19
CA ALA A 91 12.44 0.47 -0.98
C ALA A 91 11.70 0.10 -2.28
N ARG A 92 11.24 -1.15 -2.40
CA ARG A 92 10.42 -1.58 -3.53
C ARG A 92 9.11 -0.81 -3.62
N ALA A 93 8.45 -0.55 -2.49
CA ALA A 93 7.21 0.22 -2.48
C ALA A 93 7.41 1.67 -2.95
N ILE A 94 8.55 2.28 -2.58
CA ILE A 94 8.95 3.61 -3.07
C ILE A 94 9.18 3.54 -4.59
N THR A 95 9.98 2.60 -5.07
CA THR A 95 10.22 2.40 -6.52
C THR A 95 8.91 2.20 -7.29
N CYS A 96 8.01 1.33 -6.81
CA CYS A 96 6.70 1.13 -7.43
C CYS A 96 5.88 2.42 -7.49
N GLY A 97 5.95 3.29 -6.48
CA GLY A 97 5.29 4.59 -6.49
C GLY A 97 5.79 5.49 -7.62
N HIS A 98 7.10 5.53 -7.87
CA HIS A 98 7.68 6.27 -8.98
C HIS A 98 7.30 5.68 -10.35
N GLU A 99 7.39 4.34 -10.49
CA GLU A 99 7.07 3.64 -11.74
C GLU A 99 5.58 3.73 -12.11
N ALA A 100 4.71 3.82 -11.11
CA ALA A 100 3.27 3.89 -11.32
C ALA A 100 2.78 5.32 -11.64
N ALA A 101 3.65 6.33 -11.69
CA ALA A 101 3.27 7.69 -12.04
C ALA A 101 2.60 7.76 -13.42
N PHE A 102 1.48 8.49 -13.51
CA PHE A 102 0.89 8.80 -14.81
C PHE A 102 1.72 9.91 -15.47
N THR A 103 2.56 9.53 -16.43
CA THR A 103 3.33 10.47 -17.24
C THR A 103 2.52 10.92 -18.45
N ARG A 104 2.73 12.16 -18.91
CA ARG A 104 2.13 12.70 -20.12
C ARG A 104 3.00 12.42 -21.34
#